data_AF-A0A7K3EX85-F1
#
_entry.id   AF-A0A7K3EX85-F1
#
_cell.length_a   1.000
_cell.length_b   1.000
_cell.length_c   1.000
_cell.angle_alpha   90.00
_cell.angle_beta   90.00
_cell.angle_gamma   90.00
#
_symmetry.space_group_name_H-M   'P 1'
#
loop_
_entity.id
_entity.type
_entity.pdbx_description
1 polymer ?
#
loop_
_entity_poly.entity_id
_entity_poly.type
_entity_poly.pdbx_seq_one_letter_code
_entity_poly.pdbx_strand_id
1 'polypeptide(L)'
;MNYAVDVAQRAPESVRRVGVALVSDHDELICSAFEGEVRGESWYHVLRHKLQETGTSSAHSVYLTINTLSAAWSFELADLLKEVDNDKVYIGLPDPALASYLDDDPVAVRGHVYRFPDDLQREILEQNRSFYAVSEQSIECNPHYSTHRISEGVSAKLKSKGFDLTKSEVNANRRRFALASLICKKYGVEYQEADSAVSDALSEAFDKKYGTYDYAYDARSANLNWTDDFMSAYRRSSTKPLSTVNVLNVGVGAGYEAAALFSDCSQITFVDIAESGLRNISERIPSSRTFVSSAEDLSSLTENSYDLYVSLRTYNSSFFDTSKAASEAHRVLKPGATIIVSVANGFLYTQRGCVVPGLIVPGTDFVDLYRGMDTAKMISAELEQAGFKDIRMIPTNTEIYLSAIAV
;
A
#
# COMPACT_ATOMS: atom_id res chain seq x y z
N MET A 1 7.29 -21.12 7.56
CA MET A 1 6.72 -19.95 8.27
C MET A 1 6.28 -20.28 9.69
N ASN A 2 5.24 -21.09 9.92
CA ASN A 2 4.78 -21.47 11.28
C ASN A 2 5.92 -21.92 12.19
N TYR A 3 6.81 -22.78 11.67
CA TYR A 3 7.99 -23.21 12.41
C TYR A 3 8.86 -22.06 12.95
N ALA A 4 9.07 -20.98 12.18
CA ALA A 4 9.84 -19.82 12.63
C ALA A 4 9.11 -19.05 13.75
N VAL A 5 7.78 -18.99 13.68
CA VAL A 5 6.91 -18.42 14.73
C VAL A 5 6.97 -19.26 16.01
N ASP A 6 6.92 -20.59 15.89
CA ASP A 6 7.05 -21.52 17.02
C ASP A 6 8.45 -21.44 17.67
N VAL A 7 9.49 -21.29 16.85
CA VAL A 7 10.87 -21.10 17.32
C VAL A 7 10.99 -19.78 18.09
N ALA A 8 10.36 -18.69 17.64
CA ALA A 8 10.36 -17.40 18.31
C ALA A 8 9.75 -17.46 19.73
N GLN A 9 8.78 -18.34 19.97
CA GLN A 9 8.14 -18.49 21.29
C GLN A 9 9.09 -19.02 22.38
N ARG A 10 10.23 -19.60 21.99
CA ARG A 10 11.25 -20.10 22.94
C ARG A 10 12.07 -18.97 23.56
N ALA A 11 12.03 -17.78 22.97
CA ALA A 11 12.72 -16.62 23.51
C ALA A 11 12.09 -16.16 24.85
N PRO A 12 12.92 -15.74 25.83
CA PRO A 12 12.42 -15.21 27.10
C PRO A 12 11.46 -14.02 26.90
N GLU A 13 10.48 -13.85 27.80
CA GLU A 13 9.53 -12.72 27.74
C GLU A 13 10.19 -11.34 27.85
N SER A 14 11.39 -11.27 28.45
CA SER A 14 12.13 -10.02 28.62
C SER A 14 12.86 -9.56 27.36
N VAL A 15 12.90 -10.37 26.30
CA VAL A 15 13.53 -10.03 25.01
C VAL A 15 12.50 -10.10 23.89
N ARG A 16 12.83 -9.50 22.74
CA ARG A 16 12.01 -9.61 21.54
C ARG A 16 11.95 -11.08 21.13
N ARG A 17 10.75 -11.59 20.86
CA ARG A 17 10.54 -12.95 20.36
C ARG A 17 10.78 -12.97 18.85
N VAL A 18 12.04 -13.17 18.48
CA VAL A 18 12.49 -13.30 17.08
C VAL A 18 12.90 -14.74 16.82
N GLY A 19 12.43 -15.31 15.72
CA GLY A 19 12.76 -16.64 15.28
C GLY A 19 13.19 -16.63 13.81
N VAL A 20 14.21 -17.41 13.49
CA VAL A 20 14.70 -17.62 12.13
C VAL A 20 14.79 -19.11 11.81
N ALA A 21 14.47 -19.47 10.56
CA ALA A 21 14.66 -20.81 10.04
C ALA A 21 15.22 -20.77 8.61
N LEU A 22 16.24 -21.58 8.35
CA LEU A 22 16.82 -21.82 7.03
C LEU A 22 16.37 -23.20 6.53
N VAL A 23 15.91 -23.24 5.29
CA VAL A 23 15.29 -24.42 4.69
C VAL A 23 15.95 -24.71 3.34
N SER A 24 16.18 -26.00 3.06
CA SER A 24 16.73 -26.48 1.79
C SER A 24 15.69 -26.41 0.65
N ASP A 25 16.13 -26.73 -0.56
CA ASP A 25 15.28 -26.86 -1.74
C ASP A 25 14.32 -28.07 -1.69
N HIS A 26 14.51 -28.95 -0.72
CA HIS A 26 13.65 -30.10 -0.44
C HIS A 26 12.70 -29.87 0.75
N ASP A 27 12.50 -28.60 1.15
CA ASP A 27 11.70 -28.21 2.31
C ASP A 27 12.19 -28.80 3.65
N GLU A 28 13.47 -29.19 3.72
CA GLU A 28 14.08 -29.71 4.95
C GLU A 28 14.69 -28.58 5.77
N LEU A 29 14.44 -28.59 7.08
CA LEU A 29 15.06 -27.64 8.00
C LEU A 29 16.57 -27.89 8.06
N ILE A 30 17.35 -26.88 7.66
CA ILE A 30 18.81 -26.92 7.79
C ILE A 30 19.21 -26.51 9.20
N CYS A 31 18.77 -25.31 9.62
CA CYS A 31 19.02 -24.80 10.95
C CYS A 31 18.00 -23.71 11.33
N SER A 32 17.89 -23.45 12.63
CA SER A 32 17.07 -22.38 13.17
C SER A 32 17.74 -21.76 14.38
N ALA A 33 17.40 -20.50 14.67
CA ALA A 33 17.81 -19.81 15.88
C ALA A 33 16.68 -18.90 16.37
N PHE A 34 16.77 -18.49 17.64
CA PHE A 34 15.90 -17.48 18.20
C PHE A 34 16.66 -16.50 19.08
N GLU A 35 16.08 -15.32 19.29
CA GLU A 35 16.67 -14.28 20.13
C GLU A 35 16.84 -14.75 21.57
N GLY A 36 18.04 -14.59 22.12
CA GLY A 36 18.34 -15.02 23.49
C GLY A 36 18.49 -16.53 23.67
N GLU A 37 18.62 -17.31 22.59
CA GLU A 37 18.99 -18.74 22.67
C GLU A 37 20.34 -18.93 23.40
N VAL A 38 21.31 -18.05 23.12
CA VAL A 38 22.54 -17.90 23.88
C VAL A 38 22.48 -16.55 24.60
N ARG A 39 22.81 -16.53 25.89
CA ARG A 39 22.68 -15.33 26.72
C ARG A 39 23.53 -14.18 26.17
N GLY A 40 22.86 -13.11 25.77
CA GLY A 40 23.51 -11.88 25.29
C GLY A 40 23.85 -11.89 23.80
N GLU A 41 23.49 -12.94 23.07
CA GLU A 41 23.65 -13.02 21.62
C GLU A 41 22.31 -12.86 20.91
N SER A 42 22.33 -12.19 19.76
CA SER A 42 21.17 -12.10 18.88
C SER A 42 20.94 -13.41 18.11
N TRP A 43 19.73 -13.58 17.57
CA TRP A 43 19.42 -14.72 16.72
C TRP A 43 20.44 -14.91 15.58
N TYR A 44 20.97 -13.81 15.04
CA TYR A 44 21.92 -13.82 13.93
C TYR A 44 23.25 -14.47 14.31
N HIS A 45 23.82 -14.10 15.45
CA HIS A 45 25.09 -14.65 15.93
C HIS A 45 24.98 -16.16 16.21
N VAL A 46 23.87 -16.56 16.85
CA VAL A 46 23.59 -17.98 17.14
C VAL A 46 23.42 -18.77 15.84
N LEU A 47 22.67 -18.24 14.87
CA LEU A 47 22.47 -18.89 13.58
C LEU A 47 23.79 -19.04 12.83
N ARG A 48 24.60 -17.97 12.80
CA ARG A 48 25.90 -17.94 12.15
C ARG A 48 26.85 -19.00 12.72
N HIS A 49 26.89 -19.15 14.05
CA HIS A 49 27.69 -20.21 14.68
C HIS A 49 27.26 -21.60 14.22
N LYS A 50 25.95 -21.88 14.20
CA LYS A 50 25.39 -23.15 13.73
C LYS A 50 25.72 -23.43 12.26
N LEU A 51 25.70 -22.39 11.41
CA LEU A 51 26.09 -22.50 10.00
C LEU A 51 27.58 -22.84 9.85
N GLN A 52 28.45 -22.23 10.67
CA GLN A 52 29.88 -22.53 10.69
C GLN A 52 30.16 -23.97 11.16
N GLU A 53 29.48 -24.45 12.19
CA GLU A 53 29.62 -25.83 12.69
C GLU A 53 29.18 -26.88 11.67
N THR A 54 28.16 -26.57 10.86
CA THR A 54 27.62 -27.47 9.85
C THR A 54 28.29 -27.33 8.48
N GLY A 55 29.10 -26.29 8.27
CA GLY A 55 29.68 -25.97 6.97
C GLY A 55 28.65 -25.54 5.92
N THR A 56 27.47 -25.10 6.36
CA THR A 56 26.37 -24.67 5.48
C THR A 56 26.65 -23.28 4.93
N SER A 57 26.63 -23.12 3.62
CA SER A 57 26.82 -21.83 2.93
C SER A 57 25.65 -21.42 2.03
N SER A 58 24.62 -22.27 1.92
CA SER A 58 23.45 -22.04 1.06
C SER A 58 22.17 -22.54 1.71
N ALA A 59 21.06 -21.85 1.46
CA ALA A 59 19.71 -22.29 1.81
C ALA A 59 18.74 -21.87 0.70
N HIS A 60 17.72 -22.68 0.40
CA HIS A 60 16.72 -22.25 -0.59
C HIS A 60 15.87 -21.09 -0.05
N SER A 61 15.49 -21.15 1.22
CA SER A 61 14.60 -20.16 1.82
C SER A 61 14.99 -19.79 3.24
N VAL A 62 14.89 -18.50 3.55
CA VAL A 62 15.03 -17.92 4.89
C VAL A 62 13.68 -17.44 5.39
N TYR A 63 13.27 -17.84 6.60
CA TYR A 63 12.05 -17.38 7.26
C TYR A 63 12.42 -16.64 8.53
N LEU A 64 12.12 -15.35 8.63
CA LEU A 64 12.45 -14.49 9.76
C LEU A 64 11.18 -13.81 10.31
N THR A 65 10.91 -13.92 11.61
CA THR A 65 9.68 -13.32 12.17
C THR A 65 9.74 -11.80 12.27
N ILE A 66 10.89 -11.22 12.62
CA ILE A 66 11.08 -9.76 12.73
C ILE A 66 12.40 -9.39 12.05
N ASN A 67 12.38 -8.42 11.12
CA ASN A 67 13.59 -7.91 10.47
C ASN A 67 14.35 -6.96 11.41
N THR A 68 15.19 -7.52 12.27
CA THR A 68 15.81 -6.78 13.39
C THR A 68 16.93 -5.84 12.97
N LEU A 69 17.02 -4.73 13.71
CA LEU A 69 18.17 -3.83 13.70
C LEU A 69 19.20 -4.27 14.74
N SER A 70 20.46 -4.25 14.32
CA SER A 70 21.61 -4.39 15.20
C SER A 70 21.84 -3.11 16.02
N ALA A 71 22.73 -3.18 17.02
CA ALA A 71 23.16 -1.99 17.77
C ALA A 71 23.84 -0.91 16.89
N ALA A 72 24.33 -1.30 15.70
CA ALA A 72 24.94 -0.41 14.73
C ALA A 72 23.91 0.21 13.75
N TRP A 73 22.61 0.00 13.97
CA TRP A 73 21.54 0.46 13.08
C TRP A 73 21.61 -0.13 11.66
N SER A 74 22.14 -1.34 11.53
CA SER A 74 22.08 -2.15 10.30
C SER A 74 21.14 -3.33 10.48
N PHE A 75 20.52 -3.82 9.40
CA PHE A 75 19.70 -5.03 9.47
C PHE A 75 20.57 -6.27 9.60
N GLU A 76 20.34 -7.08 10.64
CA GLU A 76 21.08 -8.35 10.83
C GLU A 76 20.80 -9.34 9.70
N LEU A 77 19.60 -9.26 9.11
CA LEU A 77 19.28 -10.00 7.89
C LEU A 77 20.20 -9.59 6.73
N ALA A 78 20.53 -8.31 6.55
CA ALA A 78 21.43 -7.87 5.48
C ALA A 78 22.82 -8.51 5.62
N ASP A 79 23.29 -8.71 6.85
CA ASP A 79 24.55 -9.38 7.13
C ASP A 79 24.48 -10.88 6.87
N LEU A 80 23.41 -11.56 7.31
CA LEU A 80 23.17 -12.97 6.97
C LEU A 80 23.18 -13.21 5.46
N LEU A 81 22.52 -12.34 4.70
CA LEU A 81 22.40 -12.46 3.25
C LEU A 81 23.70 -12.16 2.48
N LYS A 82 24.78 -11.74 3.16
CA LYS A 82 26.14 -11.69 2.60
C LYS A 82 26.89 -13.01 2.78
N GLU A 83 26.49 -13.80 3.78
CA GLU A 83 27.18 -15.04 4.19
C GLU A 83 26.49 -16.30 3.64
N VAL A 84 25.17 -16.23 3.39
CA VAL A 84 24.37 -17.38 2.95
C VAL A 84 23.74 -17.08 1.59
N ASP A 85 24.05 -17.90 0.59
CA ASP A 85 23.35 -17.85 -0.70
C ASP A 85 21.92 -18.36 -0.55
N ASN A 86 20.95 -17.63 -1.11
CA ASN A 86 19.54 -17.97 -0.99
C ASN A 86 18.66 -17.42 -2.09
N ASP A 87 17.60 -18.18 -2.41
CA ASP A 87 16.65 -17.84 -3.46
C ASP A 87 15.51 -16.96 -2.96
N LYS A 88 15.05 -17.18 -1.72
CA LYS A 88 13.85 -16.55 -1.17
C LYS A 88 14.02 -16.17 0.29
N VAL A 89 13.51 -14.99 0.63
CA VAL A 89 13.45 -14.52 2.02
C VAL A 89 12.01 -14.19 2.36
N TYR A 90 11.54 -14.65 3.51
CA TYR A 90 10.21 -14.37 4.05
C TYR A 90 10.34 -13.65 5.38
N ILE A 91 9.64 -12.53 5.54
CA ILE A 91 9.71 -11.70 6.74
C ILE A 91 8.31 -11.49 7.33
N GLY A 92 8.20 -11.61 8.64
CA GLY A 92 6.99 -11.33 9.40
C GLY A 92 6.71 -9.84 9.56
N LEU A 93 7.46 -9.14 10.42
CA LEU A 93 7.27 -7.72 10.77
C LEU A 93 8.58 -6.92 10.65
N PRO A 94 8.53 -5.58 10.49
CA PRO A 94 9.70 -4.71 10.71
C PRO A 94 10.13 -4.69 12.19
N ASP A 95 11.39 -4.32 12.47
CA ASP A 95 11.83 -4.07 13.85
C ASP A 95 10.95 -2.99 14.51
N PRO A 96 10.48 -3.17 15.77
CA PRO A 96 9.72 -2.14 16.49
C PRO A 96 10.46 -0.80 16.68
N ALA A 97 11.79 -0.77 16.56
CA ALA A 97 12.58 0.46 16.60
C ALA A 97 12.61 1.22 15.25
N LEU A 98 12.07 0.62 14.18
CA LEU A 98 12.10 1.20 12.85
C LEU A 98 10.98 2.25 12.68
N ALA A 99 11.39 3.52 12.57
CA ALA A 99 10.47 4.65 12.40
C ALA A 99 10.46 5.24 10.98
N SER A 100 11.37 4.82 10.10
CA SER A 100 11.50 5.32 8.73
C SER A 100 12.18 4.29 7.83
N TYR A 101 12.11 4.49 6.52
CA TYR A 101 12.85 3.65 5.56
C TYR A 101 14.35 3.90 5.67
N LEU A 102 15.12 2.81 5.66
CA LEU A 102 16.58 2.85 5.58
C LEU A 102 17.03 2.37 4.19
N ASP A 103 18.08 2.97 3.65
CA ASP A 103 18.57 2.70 2.30
C ASP A 103 19.08 1.26 2.11
N ASP A 104 19.54 0.61 3.19
CA ASP A 104 20.08 -0.74 3.19
C ASP A 104 19.06 -1.82 3.61
N ASP A 105 17.78 -1.46 3.71
CA ASP A 105 16.73 -2.41 4.09
C ASP A 105 16.58 -3.54 3.04
N PRO A 106 16.82 -4.82 3.41
CA PRO A 106 16.64 -5.94 2.50
C PRO A 106 15.26 -5.98 1.83
N VAL A 107 14.19 -5.55 2.52
CA VAL A 107 12.82 -5.53 1.99
C VAL A 107 12.67 -4.55 0.83
N ALA A 108 13.41 -3.44 0.87
CA ALA A 108 13.37 -2.40 -0.15
C ALA A 108 14.31 -2.71 -1.32
N VAL A 109 15.51 -3.24 -1.04
CA VAL A 109 16.59 -3.37 -2.03
C VAL A 109 16.53 -4.70 -2.80
N ARG A 110 16.02 -5.78 -2.20
CA ARG A 110 16.02 -7.11 -2.83
C ARG A 110 14.68 -7.47 -3.45
N GLY A 111 14.71 -8.02 -4.66
CA GLY A 111 13.51 -8.44 -5.41
C GLY A 111 12.86 -9.74 -4.95
N HIS A 112 13.52 -10.52 -4.09
CA HIS A 112 13.09 -11.86 -3.64
C HIS A 112 12.74 -11.91 -2.14
N VAL A 113 12.25 -10.79 -1.60
CA VAL A 113 11.75 -10.70 -0.22
C VAL A 113 10.24 -10.67 -0.22
N TYR A 114 9.64 -11.58 0.54
CA TYR A 114 8.21 -11.81 0.66
C TYR A 114 7.75 -11.61 2.10
N ARG A 115 6.46 -11.36 2.29
CA ARG A 115 5.85 -11.16 3.62
C ARG A 115 5.17 -12.43 4.11
N PHE A 116 5.11 -12.61 5.43
CA PHE A 116 4.24 -13.61 6.02
C PHE A 116 2.76 -13.25 5.81
N PRO A 117 1.84 -14.21 5.77
CA PRO A 117 0.40 -13.97 5.80
C PRO A 117 -0.06 -13.11 7.00
N ASP A 118 -1.17 -12.36 6.82
CA ASP A 118 -1.71 -11.43 7.83
C ASP A 118 -2.02 -12.09 9.19
N ASP A 119 -2.43 -13.35 9.20
CA ASP A 119 -2.68 -14.13 10.42
C ASP A 119 -1.39 -14.41 11.20
N LEU A 120 -0.30 -14.78 10.52
CA LEU A 120 1.00 -14.96 11.16
C LEU A 120 1.63 -13.62 11.57
N GLN A 121 1.43 -12.55 10.81
CA GLN A 121 1.86 -11.21 11.23
C GLN A 121 1.17 -10.79 12.54
N ARG A 122 -0.14 -11.04 12.68
CA ARG A 122 -0.87 -10.78 13.92
C ARG A 122 -0.36 -11.63 15.08
N GLU A 123 -0.04 -12.89 14.83
CA GLU A 123 0.55 -13.76 15.86
C GLU A 123 1.92 -13.24 16.33
N ILE A 124 2.80 -12.88 15.41
CA ILE A 124 4.12 -12.31 15.74
C ILE A 124 3.97 -10.99 16.50
N LEU A 125 3.00 -10.15 16.12
CA LEU A 125 2.70 -8.90 16.80
C LEU A 125 2.24 -9.15 18.24
N GLU A 126 1.35 -10.11 18.46
CA GLU A 126 0.86 -10.46 19.81
C GLU A 126 1.98 -11.04 20.68
N GLN A 127 2.85 -11.89 20.12
CA GLN A 127 4.05 -12.39 20.82
C GLN A 127 5.01 -11.28 21.27
N ASN A 128 4.98 -10.13 20.60
CA ASN A 128 5.86 -8.98 20.83
C ASN A 128 5.11 -7.71 21.25
N ARG A 129 3.87 -7.85 21.75
CA ARG A 129 2.96 -6.73 22.02
C ARG A 129 3.59 -5.62 22.85
N SER A 130 4.36 -5.97 23.89
CA SER A 130 5.01 -4.99 24.78
C SER A 130 6.01 -4.09 24.05
N PHE A 131 6.74 -4.62 23.07
CA PHE A 131 7.71 -3.85 22.28
C PHE A 131 7.00 -2.94 21.26
N TYR A 132 5.98 -3.44 20.58
CA TYR A 132 5.25 -2.65 19.59
C TYR A 132 4.32 -1.61 20.21
N ALA A 133 3.73 -1.87 21.38
CA ALA A 133 2.84 -0.92 22.05
C ALA A 133 3.55 0.40 22.39
N VAL A 134 4.85 0.36 22.71
CA VAL A 134 5.66 1.55 23.01
C VAL A 134 6.43 2.09 21.80
N SER A 135 6.34 1.43 20.65
CA SER A 135 7.03 1.84 19.42
C SER A 135 6.38 3.06 18.76
N GLU A 136 7.11 3.69 17.84
CA GLU A 136 6.55 4.75 16.99
C GLU A 136 5.57 4.22 15.95
N GLN A 137 5.48 2.90 15.78
CA GLN A 137 4.59 2.23 14.84
C GLN A 137 3.18 1.97 15.40
N SER A 138 2.93 2.30 16.66
CA SER A 138 1.61 2.19 17.29
C SER A 138 0.80 3.47 17.07
N ILE A 139 -0.46 3.31 16.66
CA ILE A 139 -1.43 4.41 16.53
C ILE A 139 -2.61 4.27 17.48
N GLU A 140 -2.44 3.61 18.64
CA GLU A 140 -3.46 3.36 19.68
C GLU A 140 -4.31 4.61 20.03
N CYS A 141 -3.79 5.81 19.77
CA CYS A 141 -4.45 7.09 20.03
C CYS A 141 -5.22 7.72 18.86
N ASN A 142 -5.39 7.05 17.71
CA ASN A 142 -6.05 7.66 16.53
C ASN A 142 -7.37 6.97 16.11
N PRO A 143 -8.53 7.40 16.65
CA PRO A 143 -9.83 6.83 16.28
C PRO A 143 -10.28 7.21 14.86
N HIS A 144 -9.69 8.22 14.22
CA HIS A 144 -10.19 8.75 12.95
C HIS A 144 -10.10 7.73 11.81
N TYR A 145 -9.03 6.92 11.78
CA TYR A 145 -8.76 5.99 10.67
C TYR A 145 -9.60 4.71 10.71
N SER A 146 -10.24 4.39 11.83
CA SER A 146 -11.09 3.19 11.96
C SER A 146 -12.58 3.47 11.72
N THR A 147 -13.00 4.74 11.69
CA THR A 147 -14.40 5.15 11.51
C THR A 147 -14.79 5.21 10.02
N HIS A 148 -16.01 4.76 9.69
CA HIS A 148 -16.62 4.83 8.36
C HIS A 148 -15.89 4.04 7.26
N ARG A 149 -16.08 2.72 7.26
CA ARG A 149 -15.54 1.85 6.20
C ARG A 149 -16.40 1.93 4.93
N ILE A 150 -15.76 2.03 3.76
CA ILE A 150 -16.45 2.02 2.44
C ILE A 150 -17.36 0.79 2.33
N SER A 151 -16.90 -0.38 2.77
CA SER A 151 -17.70 -1.61 2.76
C SER A 151 -19.03 -1.50 3.50
N GLU A 152 -19.08 -0.72 4.59
CA GLU A 152 -20.31 -0.53 5.37
C GLU A 152 -21.29 0.38 4.64
N GLY A 153 -20.79 1.45 4.00
CA GLY A 153 -21.58 2.30 3.11
C GLY A 153 -22.15 1.53 1.91
N VAL A 154 -21.31 0.72 1.26
CA VAL A 154 -21.71 -0.14 0.14
C VAL A 154 -22.79 -1.14 0.58
N SER A 155 -22.59 -1.87 1.68
CA SER A 155 -23.59 -2.79 2.21
C SER A 155 -24.93 -2.11 2.50
N ALA A 156 -24.90 -0.94 3.14
CA ALA A 156 -26.12 -0.20 3.49
C ALA A 156 -26.89 0.26 2.24
N LYS A 157 -26.18 0.75 1.22
CA LYS A 157 -26.79 1.22 -0.03
C LYS A 157 -27.32 0.08 -0.90
N LEU A 158 -26.59 -1.03 -0.97
CA LEU A 158 -27.07 -2.24 -1.66
C LEU A 158 -28.33 -2.79 -0.99
N LYS A 159 -28.36 -2.82 0.35
CA LYS A 159 -29.54 -3.24 1.11
C LYS A 159 -30.76 -2.35 0.82
N SER A 160 -30.59 -1.03 0.74
CA SER A 160 -31.71 -0.13 0.41
C SER A 160 -32.21 -0.28 -1.02
N LYS A 161 -31.39 -0.82 -1.93
CA LYS A 161 -31.77 -1.24 -3.29
C LYS A 161 -32.35 -2.67 -3.36
N GLY A 162 -32.51 -3.37 -2.23
CA GLY A 162 -33.07 -4.71 -2.17
C GLY A 162 -32.05 -5.86 -2.15
N PHE A 163 -30.75 -5.56 -2.20
CA PHE A 163 -29.67 -6.55 -2.17
C PHE A 163 -29.06 -6.69 -0.77
N ASP A 164 -29.70 -7.50 0.09
CA ASP A 164 -29.24 -7.76 1.47
C ASP A 164 -28.03 -8.74 1.53
N LEU A 165 -26.83 -8.19 1.39
CA LEU A 165 -25.56 -8.91 1.51
C LEU A 165 -25.01 -8.83 2.94
N THR A 166 -24.51 -9.96 3.45
CA THR A 166 -23.79 -10.02 4.72
C THR A 166 -22.43 -9.32 4.64
N LYS A 167 -21.90 -8.91 5.80
CA LYS A 167 -20.55 -8.31 5.88
C LYS A 167 -19.45 -9.25 5.36
N SER A 168 -19.59 -10.57 5.58
CA SER A 168 -18.64 -11.56 5.07
C SER A 168 -18.67 -11.64 3.55
N GLU A 169 -19.86 -11.68 2.95
CA GLU A 169 -20.04 -11.69 1.49
C GLU A 169 -19.39 -10.47 0.82
N VAL A 170 -19.64 -9.27 1.34
CA VAL A 170 -19.07 -8.03 0.79
C VAL A 170 -17.55 -8.00 0.96
N ASN A 171 -17.02 -8.47 2.10
CA ASN A 171 -15.58 -8.54 2.35
C ASN A 171 -14.86 -9.60 1.53
N ALA A 172 -15.53 -10.68 1.15
CA ALA A 172 -14.98 -11.71 0.28
C ALA A 172 -14.97 -11.28 -1.20
N ASN A 173 -15.82 -10.32 -1.58
CA ASN A 173 -16.00 -9.87 -2.96
C ASN A 173 -15.63 -8.39 -3.12
N ARG A 174 -14.40 -8.03 -2.75
CA ARG A 174 -13.87 -6.65 -2.80
C ARG A 174 -13.44 -6.17 -4.18
N ARG A 175 -14.08 -6.66 -5.24
CA ARG A 175 -13.94 -6.14 -6.61
C ARG A 175 -15.35 -5.86 -7.13
N ARG A 176 -15.55 -4.75 -7.85
CA ARG A 176 -16.86 -4.38 -8.41
C ARG A 176 -17.51 -5.53 -9.18
N PHE A 177 -16.76 -6.12 -10.12
CA PHE A 177 -17.23 -7.26 -10.92
C PHE A 177 -17.64 -8.48 -10.06
N ALA A 178 -16.83 -8.82 -9.06
CA ALA A 178 -17.11 -9.95 -8.16
C ALA A 178 -18.37 -9.72 -7.34
N LEU A 179 -18.55 -8.50 -6.83
CA LEU A 179 -19.74 -8.11 -6.06
C LEU A 179 -21.00 -8.10 -6.92
N ALA A 180 -20.92 -7.56 -8.14
CA ALA A 180 -22.02 -7.60 -9.11
C ALA A 180 -22.39 -9.04 -9.48
N SER A 181 -21.40 -9.89 -9.74
CA SER A 181 -21.60 -11.31 -10.04
C SER A 181 -22.26 -12.07 -8.88
N LEU A 182 -21.89 -11.76 -7.63
CA LEU A 182 -22.54 -12.31 -6.45
C LEU A 182 -24.02 -11.91 -6.40
N ILE A 183 -24.33 -10.64 -6.67
CA ILE A 183 -25.72 -10.14 -6.70
C ILE A 183 -26.54 -10.87 -7.77
N CYS A 184 -26.01 -11.01 -9.00
CA CYS A 184 -26.66 -11.78 -10.05
C CYS A 184 -26.98 -13.21 -9.60
N LYS A 185 -26.00 -13.90 -9.02
CA LYS A 185 -26.16 -15.28 -8.56
C LYS A 185 -27.19 -15.42 -7.44
N LYS A 186 -27.20 -14.47 -6.51
CA LYS A 186 -28.04 -14.54 -5.29
C LYS A 186 -29.48 -14.09 -5.53
N TYR A 187 -29.68 -13.10 -6.40
CA TYR A 187 -30.98 -12.46 -6.60
C TYR A 187 -31.59 -12.70 -7.98
N GLY A 188 -30.86 -13.35 -8.90
CA GLY A 188 -31.37 -13.68 -10.24
C GLY A 188 -31.58 -12.46 -11.14
N VAL A 189 -30.85 -11.36 -10.88
CA VAL A 189 -30.90 -10.12 -11.68
C VAL A 189 -29.83 -10.11 -12.77
N GLU A 190 -30.06 -9.32 -13.82
CA GLU A 190 -29.12 -9.13 -14.92
C GLU A 190 -27.83 -8.44 -14.45
N TYR A 191 -26.70 -8.75 -15.10
CA TYR A 191 -25.40 -8.20 -14.72
C TYR A 191 -25.35 -6.68 -14.80
N GLN A 192 -25.96 -6.10 -15.83
CA GLN A 192 -25.99 -4.64 -15.99
C GLN A 192 -26.73 -3.95 -14.83
N GLU A 193 -27.81 -4.56 -14.32
CA GLU A 193 -28.55 -4.04 -13.18
C GLU A 193 -27.73 -4.14 -11.89
N ALA A 194 -27.12 -5.31 -11.64
CA ALA A 194 -26.26 -5.53 -10.48
C ALA A 194 -25.03 -4.60 -10.48
N ASP A 195 -24.38 -4.45 -11.63
CA ASP A 195 -23.19 -3.62 -11.78
C ASP A 195 -23.52 -2.12 -11.60
N SER A 196 -24.66 -1.66 -12.13
CA SER A 196 -25.15 -0.30 -11.88
C SER A 196 -25.44 -0.07 -10.40
N ALA A 197 -26.09 -1.03 -9.72
CA ALA A 197 -26.37 -0.94 -8.29
C ALA A 197 -25.08 -0.89 -7.44
N VAL A 198 -24.06 -1.67 -7.80
CA VAL A 198 -22.74 -1.62 -7.15
C VAL A 198 -22.03 -0.30 -7.42
N SER A 199 -22.06 0.20 -8.67
CA SER A 199 -21.46 1.47 -9.05
C SER A 199 -22.06 2.64 -8.25
N ASP A 200 -23.40 2.70 -8.17
CA ASP A 200 -24.11 3.70 -7.37
C ASP A 200 -23.74 3.61 -5.89
N ALA A 201 -23.66 2.38 -5.35
CA ALA A 201 -23.31 2.15 -3.96
C ALA A 201 -21.88 2.57 -3.64
N LEU A 202 -20.95 2.35 -4.57
CA LEU A 202 -19.57 2.81 -4.46
C LEU A 202 -19.50 4.33 -4.52
N SER A 203 -20.10 4.94 -5.55
CA SER A 203 -20.14 6.40 -5.72
C SER A 203 -20.62 7.10 -4.44
N GLU A 204 -21.78 6.69 -3.90
CA GLU A 204 -22.31 7.28 -2.67
C GLU A 204 -21.42 7.03 -1.44
N ALA A 205 -20.84 5.82 -1.31
CA ALA A 205 -19.96 5.51 -0.20
C ALA A 205 -18.66 6.32 -0.25
N PHE A 206 -18.08 6.51 -1.43
CA PHE A 206 -16.90 7.34 -1.65
C PHE A 206 -17.23 8.83 -1.45
N ASP A 207 -18.36 9.33 -1.97
CA ASP A 207 -18.81 10.71 -1.74
C ASP A 207 -18.97 10.99 -0.24
N LYS A 208 -19.65 10.10 0.49
CA LYS A 208 -19.85 10.26 1.94
C LYS A 208 -18.54 10.27 2.72
N LYS A 209 -17.55 9.47 2.30
CA LYS A 209 -16.27 9.35 3.01
C LYS A 209 -15.30 10.46 2.64
N TYR A 210 -15.19 10.77 1.34
CA TYR A 210 -14.13 11.61 0.80
C TYR A 210 -14.61 13.00 0.36
N GLY A 211 -15.89 13.17 0.04
CA GLY A 211 -16.46 14.47 -0.39
C GLY A 211 -16.40 15.54 0.70
N THR A 212 -16.42 15.14 1.98
CA THR A 212 -16.26 16.02 3.15
C THR A 212 -15.03 15.65 3.97
N TYR A 213 -14.01 15.04 3.36
CA TYR A 213 -12.81 14.64 4.08
C TYR A 213 -12.08 15.86 4.65
N ASP A 214 -11.81 15.83 5.94
CA ASP A 214 -11.09 16.90 6.62
C ASP A 214 -9.58 16.65 6.55
N TYR A 215 -8.92 17.46 5.71
CA TYR A 215 -7.48 17.39 5.49
C TYR A 215 -6.65 17.79 6.70
N ALA A 216 -7.25 18.40 7.74
CA ALA A 216 -6.54 18.62 9.00
C ALA A 216 -6.03 17.31 9.62
N TYR A 217 -6.71 16.19 9.34
CA TYR A 217 -6.36 14.85 9.83
C TYR A 217 -5.65 13.98 8.79
N ASP A 218 -5.28 14.52 7.61
CA ASP A 218 -4.45 13.81 6.63
C ASP A 218 -2.99 13.81 7.08
N ALA A 219 -2.24 12.74 6.83
CA ALA A 219 -0.80 12.70 7.09
C ALA A 219 -0.03 13.84 6.39
N ARG A 220 -0.52 14.33 5.23
CA ARG A 220 0.03 15.48 4.52
C ARG A 220 -0.03 16.78 5.31
N SER A 221 -0.95 16.92 6.28
CA SER A 221 -0.99 18.13 7.12
C SER A 221 0.26 18.30 7.98
N ALA A 222 0.94 17.19 8.29
CA ALA A 222 2.23 17.19 8.97
C ALA A 222 3.45 17.21 8.02
N ASN A 223 3.25 17.07 6.69
CA ASN A 223 4.31 17.20 5.69
C ASN A 223 4.10 18.47 4.85
N LEU A 224 4.67 19.60 5.29
CA LEU A 224 4.52 20.88 4.58
C LEU A 224 5.09 20.88 3.15
N ASN A 225 5.95 19.91 2.81
CA ASN A 225 6.64 19.82 1.52
C ASN A 225 6.07 18.71 0.62
N TRP A 226 4.88 18.18 0.91
CA TRP A 226 4.31 17.06 0.15
C TRP A 226 4.13 17.38 -1.35
N THR A 227 3.89 18.65 -1.71
CA THR A 227 3.85 19.10 -3.11
C THR A 227 5.21 19.04 -3.79
N ASP A 228 6.29 19.35 -3.06
CA ASP A 228 7.66 19.22 -3.56
C ASP A 228 8.04 17.75 -3.77
N ASP A 229 7.56 16.84 -2.91
CA ASP A 229 7.73 15.40 -3.09
C ASP A 229 7.08 14.93 -4.40
N PHE A 230 5.83 15.35 -4.67
CA PHE A 230 5.16 15.09 -5.94
C PHE A 230 5.95 15.67 -7.13
N MET A 231 6.40 16.93 -7.02
CA MET A 231 7.16 17.57 -8.09
C MET A 231 8.52 16.91 -8.32
N SER A 232 9.14 16.36 -7.28
CA SER A 232 10.34 15.53 -7.38
C SER A 232 10.07 14.26 -8.18
N ALA A 233 8.95 13.57 -7.91
CA ALA A 233 8.52 12.41 -8.70
C ALA A 233 8.26 12.77 -10.16
N TYR A 234 7.56 13.87 -10.42
CA TYR A 234 7.30 14.35 -11.78
C TYR A 234 8.57 14.71 -12.55
N ARG A 235 9.48 15.49 -11.94
CA ARG A 235 10.74 15.93 -12.58
C ARG A 235 11.71 14.78 -12.88
N ARG A 236 11.60 13.66 -12.19
CA ARG A 236 12.37 12.45 -12.51
C ARG A 236 11.92 11.82 -13.83
N SER A 237 10.66 12.00 -14.23
CA SER A 237 10.05 11.30 -15.37
C SER A 237 9.70 12.22 -16.54
N SER A 238 9.66 13.54 -16.32
CA SER A 238 9.38 14.54 -17.35
C SER A 238 10.24 15.80 -17.15
N THR A 239 10.70 16.36 -18.26
CA THR A 239 11.39 17.66 -18.31
C THR A 239 10.46 18.82 -18.66
N LYS A 240 9.22 18.53 -19.09
CA LYS A 240 8.24 19.55 -19.47
C LYS A 240 7.72 20.26 -18.20
N PRO A 241 7.57 21.59 -18.19
CA PRO A 241 6.90 22.26 -17.07
C PRO A 241 5.46 21.76 -16.89
N LEU A 242 5.05 21.51 -15.64
CA LEU A 242 3.72 20.94 -15.33
C LEU A 242 2.56 21.80 -15.88
N SER A 243 2.70 23.12 -15.85
CA SER A 243 1.68 24.05 -16.37
C SER A 243 1.46 23.98 -17.89
N THR A 244 2.36 23.31 -18.62
CA THR A 244 2.36 23.23 -20.09
C THR A 244 1.88 21.88 -20.64
N VAL A 245 1.63 20.89 -19.78
CA VAL A 245 1.22 19.55 -20.19
C VAL A 245 -0.30 19.38 -20.10
N ASN A 246 -0.87 18.51 -20.94
CA ASN A 246 -2.28 18.13 -20.81
C ASN A 246 -2.43 17.07 -19.72
N VAL A 247 -2.99 17.46 -18.58
CA VAL A 247 -3.09 16.64 -17.37
C VAL A 247 -4.45 15.94 -17.29
N LEU A 248 -4.43 14.65 -16.98
CA LEU A 248 -5.58 13.90 -16.50
C LEU A 248 -5.36 13.55 -15.02
N ASN A 249 -6.22 14.06 -14.14
CA ASN A 249 -6.22 13.68 -12.73
C ASN A 249 -7.45 12.82 -12.41
N VAL A 250 -7.23 11.61 -11.91
CA VAL A 250 -8.28 10.61 -11.62
C VAL A 250 -8.30 10.29 -10.13
N GLY A 251 -9.47 10.42 -9.51
CA GLY A 251 -9.66 10.32 -8.06
C GLY A 251 -9.27 11.63 -7.37
N VAL A 252 -10.11 12.65 -7.54
CA VAL A 252 -9.96 14.02 -7.06
C VAL A 252 -10.23 14.13 -5.55
N GLY A 253 -11.08 13.26 -5.00
CA GLY A 253 -11.52 13.36 -3.61
C GLY A 253 -12.21 14.70 -3.35
N ALA A 254 -11.89 15.39 -2.24
CA ALA A 254 -12.47 16.72 -1.98
C ALA A 254 -11.82 17.86 -2.81
N GLY A 255 -10.81 17.57 -3.63
CA GLY A 255 -10.17 18.54 -4.52
C GLY A 255 -9.10 19.43 -3.88
N TYR A 256 -8.60 19.10 -2.67
CA TYR A 256 -7.53 19.88 -2.03
C TYR A 256 -6.18 19.65 -2.70
N GLU A 257 -5.79 18.40 -2.95
CA GLU A 257 -4.53 18.09 -3.62
C GLU A 257 -4.53 18.59 -5.06
N ALA A 258 -5.64 18.35 -5.76
CA ALA A 258 -5.83 18.81 -7.13
C ALA A 258 -5.66 20.33 -7.25
N ALA A 259 -6.26 21.10 -6.34
CA ALA A 259 -6.09 22.54 -6.30
C ALA A 259 -4.63 22.93 -6.01
N ALA A 260 -3.99 22.30 -5.03
CA ALA A 260 -2.61 22.62 -4.65
C ALA A 260 -1.59 22.34 -5.77
N LEU A 261 -1.78 21.27 -6.55
CA LEU A 261 -0.84 20.86 -7.60
C LEU A 261 -1.12 21.50 -8.96
N PHE A 262 -2.39 21.75 -9.30
CA PHE A 262 -2.78 21.99 -10.68
C PHE A 262 -3.50 23.31 -10.94
N SER A 263 -3.57 24.23 -9.97
CA SER A 263 -4.21 25.55 -10.17
C SER A 263 -3.63 26.35 -11.34
N ASP A 264 -2.34 26.18 -11.64
CA ASP A 264 -1.65 26.86 -12.73
C ASP A 264 -1.65 26.06 -14.06
N CYS A 265 -2.33 24.92 -14.11
CA CYS A 265 -2.41 24.10 -15.31
C CYS A 265 -3.49 24.62 -16.27
N SER A 266 -3.08 24.97 -17.49
CA SER A 266 -3.99 25.48 -18.51
C SER A 266 -4.87 24.40 -19.17
N GLN A 267 -4.40 23.14 -19.16
CA GLN A 267 -5.08 21.99 -19.74
C GLN A 267 -5.18 20.88 -18.72
N ILE A 268 -6.30 20.82 -18.00
CA ILE A 268 -6.55 19.78 -17.02
C ILE A 268 -7.96 19.21 -17.13
N THR A 269 -8.02 17.88 -17.06
CA THR A 269 -9.26 17.09 -16.93
C THR A 269 -9.25 16.37 -15.59
N PHE A 270 -10.34 16.47 -14.86
CA PHE A 270 -10.59 15.82 -13.59
C PHE A 270 -11.63 14.71 -13.76
N VAL A 271 -11.36 13.53 -13.21
CA VAL A 271 -12.27 12.39 -13.22
C VAL A 271 -12.43 11.85 -11.82
N ASP A 272 -13.67 11.61 -11.39
CA ASP A 272 -13.96 10.96 -10.12
C ASP A 272 -15.29 10.21 -10.19
N ILE A 273 -15.42 9.14 -9.42
CA ILE A 273 -16.69 8.42 -9.25
C ILE A 273 -17.66 9.21 -8.35
N ALA A 274 -17.11 10.07 -7.49
CA ALA A 274 -17.81 10.93 -6.55
C ALA A 274 -18.05 12.32 -7.17
N GLU A 275 -19.31 12.70 -7.34
CA GLU A 275 -19.69 13.95 -8.02
C GLU A 275 -19.35 15.19 -7.17
N SER A 276 -19.41 15.06 -5.84
CA SER A 276 -19.17 16.20 -4.94
C SER A 276 -17.77 16.79 -5.08
N GLY A 277 -16.76 15.93 -5.22
CA GLY A 277 -15.37 16.31 -5.45
C GLY A 277 -15.17 17.09 -6.74
N LEU A 278 -15.83 16.64 -7.81
CA LEU A 278 -15.78 17.28 -9.12
C LEU A 278 -16.43 18.66 -9.11
N ARG A 279 -17.54 18.82 -8.38
CA ARG A 279 -18.14 20.16 -8.15
C ARG A 279 -17.15 21.08 -7.44
N ASN A 280 -16.58 20.63 -6.32
CA ASN A 280 -15.64 21.43 -5.52
C ASN A 280 -14.42 21.89 -6.33
N ILE A 281 -13.83 21.00 -7.14
CA ILE A 281 -12.64 21.36 -7.93
C ILE A 281 -13.00 22.29 -9.11
N SER A 282 -14.18 22.13 -9.70
CA SER A 282 -14.63 23.02 -10.78
C SER A 282 -14.84 24.47 -10.32
N GLU A 283 -15.23 24.67 -9.06
CA GLU A 283 -15.32 26.01 -8.46
C GLU A 283 -13.93 26.64 -8.23
N ARG A 284 -12.93 25.81 -7.88
CA ARG A 284 -11.55 26.25 -7.61
C ARG A 284 -10.73 26.45 -8.88
N ILE A 285 -10.96 25.63 -9.90
CA ILE A 285 -10.28 25.69 -11.21
C ILE A 285 -11.35 25.71 -12.32
N PRO A 286 -11.99 26.86 -12.58
CA PRO A 286 -13.13 26.95 -13.51
C PRO A 286 -12.81 26.63 -14.97
N SER A 287 -11.54 26.70 -15.36
CA SER A 287 -11.06 26.33 -16.70
C SER A 287 -10.92 24.82 -16.91
N SER A 288 -11.04 24.02 -15.84
CA SER A 288 -10.90 22.57 -15.91
C SER A 288 -12.10 21.89 -16.56
N ARG A 289 -11.87 20.69 -17.10
CA ARG A 289 -12.94 19.78 -17.51
C ARG A 289 -13.17 18.76 -16.41
N THR A 290 -14.43 18.38 -16.17
CA THR A 290 -14.78 17.35 -15.18
C THR A 290 -15.61 16.25 -15.82
N PHE A 291 -15.37 14.99 -15.43
CA PHE A 291 -16.17 13.85 -15.86
C PHE A 291 -16.45 12.94 -14.66
N VAL A 292 -17.72 12.60 -14.45
CA VAL A 292 -18.10 11.59 -13.45
C VAL A 292 -17.84 10.22 -14.06
N SER A 293 -16.78 9.55 -13.61
CA SER A 293 -16.45 8.19 -14.05
C SER A 293 -15.49 7.50 -13.09
N SER A 294 -15.41 6.17 -13.15
CA SER A 294 -14.42 5.40 -12.41
C SER A 294 -13.08 5.34 -13.16
N ALA A 295 -11.97 5.15 -12.45
CA ALA A 295 -10.66 4.98 -13.10
C ALA A 295 -10.62 3.74 -14.00
N GLU A 296 -11.44 2.73 -13.69
CA GLU A 296 -11.63 1.50 -14.46
C GLU A 296 -12.46 1.68 -15.74
N ASP A 297 -13.01 2.87 -15.99
CA ASP A 297 -13.79 3.18 -17.19
C ASP A 297 -13.61 4.65 -17.57
N LEU A 298 -12.66 4.91 -18.47
CA LEU A 298 -12.39 6.23 -19.03
C LEU A 298 -12.85 6.29 -20.49
N SER A 299 -13.84 5.46 -20.87
CA SER A 299 -14.32 5.34 -22.25
C SER A 299 -14.86 6.64 -22.86
N SER A 300 -15.31 7.57 -22.01
CA SER A 300 -15.71 8.92 -22.41
C SER A 300 -14.54 9.83 -22.81
N LEU A 301 -13.31 9.44 -22.48
CA LEU A 301 -12.09 10.17 -22.81
C LEU A 301 -11.43 9.62 -24.07
N THR A 302 -10.92 10.55 -24.86
CA THR A 302 -10.16 10.25 -26.08
C THR A 302 -8.84 9.54 -25.74
N GLU A 303 -8.53 8.50 -26.51
CA GLU A 303 -7.24 7.80 -26.45
C GLU A 303 -6.06 8.72 -26.83
N ASN A 304 -4.83 8.38 -26.41
CA ASN A 304 -3.60 9.07 -26.82
C ASN A 304 -3.63 10.61 -26.70
N SER A 305 -4.28 11.13 -25.66
CA SER A 305 -4.64 12.55 -25.58
C SER A 305 -3.91 13.30 -24.47
N TYR A 306 -3.47 12.60 -23.41
CA TYR A 306 -2.86 13.21 -22.24
C TYR A 306 -1.34 13.03 -22.20
N ASP A 307 -0.64 14.03 -21.67
CA ASP A 307 0.82 14.00 -21.46
C ASP A 307 1.19 13.52 -20.04
N LEU A 308 0.24 13.61 -19.11
CA LEU A 308 0.40 13.21 -17.72
C LEU A 308 -0.91 12.62 -17.17
N TYR A 309 -0.85 11.43 -16.58
CA TYR A 309 -1.90 10.85 -15.75
C TYR A 309 -1.50 10.93 -14.28
N VAL A 310 -2.36 11.46 -13.41
CA VAL A 310 -2.14 11.51 -11.95
C VAL A 310 -3.29 10.87 -11.21
N SER A 311 -3.01 9.92 -10.33
CA SER A 311 -4.01 9.35 -9.41
C SER A 311 -3.40 9.08 -8.04
N LEU A 312 -3.72 9.96 -7.07
CA LEU A 312 -3.10 9.91 -5.75
C LEU A 312 -3.98 9.10 -4.80
N ARG A 313 -3.40 8.03 -4.21
CA ARG A 313 -4.04 7.10 -3.26
C ARG A 313 -5.27 6.33 -3.77
N THR A 314 -5.77 6.59 -4.98
CA THR A 314 -6.95 5.91 -5.54
C THR A 314 -6.70 4.42 -5.76
N TYR A 315 -5.53 4.05 -6.27
CA TYR A 315 -5.16 2.65 -6.57
C TYR A 315 -5.02 1.76 -5.32
N ASN A 316 -5.00 2.36 -4.12
CA ASN A 316 -5.02 1.66 -2.83
C ASN A 316 -6.45 1.40 -2.32
N SER A 317 -7.48 1.85 -3.03
CA SER A 317 -8.88 1.79 -2.57
C SER A 317 -9.44 0.37 -2.57
N SER A 318 -10.39 0.11 -1.67
CA SER A 318 -11.22 -1.10 -1.73
C SER A 318 -12.15 -1.07 -2.93
N PHE A 319 -12.51 -2.25 -3.47
CA PHE A 319 -13.39 -2.39 -4.65
C PHE A 319 -12.80 -1.93 -5.97
N PHE A 320 -11.50 -1.61 -6.00
CA PHE A 320 -10.78 -1.11 -7.15
C PHE A 320 -10.20 -2.24 -8.02
N ASP A 321 -10.31 -2.13 -9.34
CA ASP A 321 -9.62 -3.02 -10.29
C ASP A 321 -8.38 -2.33 -10.87
N THR A 322 -7.23 -2.57 -10.22
CA THR A 322 -5.95 -1.97 -10.60
C THR A 322 -5.55 -2.32 -12.03
N SER A 323 -5.82 -3.54 -12.49
CA SER A 323 -5.43 -4.00 -13.83
C SER A 323 -6.21 -3.25 -14.91
N LYS A 324 -7.53 -3.15 -14.72
CA LYS A 324 -8.40 -2.40 -15.63
C LYS A 324 -8.10 -0.90 -15.62
N ALA A 325 -7.89 -0.32 -14.44
CA ALA A 325 -7.52 1.09 -14.32
C ALA A 325 -6.16 1.40 -14.97
N ALA A 326 -5.16 0.53 -14.80
CA ALA A 326 -3.86 0.66 -15.47
C ALA A 326 -4.01 0.60 -16.99
N SER A 327 -4.84 -0.31 -17.50
CA SER A 327 -5.13 -0.43 -18.94
C SER A 327 -5.79 0.83 -19.51
N GLU A 328 -6.79 1.38 -18.81
CA GLU A 328 -7.44 2.63 -19.21
C GLU A 328 -6.48 3.83 -19.12
N ALA A 329 -5.63 3.89 -18.11
CA ALA A 329 -4.60 4.92 -17.98
C ALA A 329 -3.60 4.86 -19.14
N HIS A 330 -3.16 3.66 -19.55
CA HIS A 330 -2.28 3.49 -20.72
C HIS A 330 -2.98 3.97 -22.00
N ARG A 331 -4.24 3.56 -22.23
CA ARG A 331 -5.01 3.93 -23.43
C ARG A 331 -5.16 5.45 -23.63
N VAL A 332 -5.44 6.19 -22.56
CA VAL A 332 -5.70 7.65 -22.66
C VAL A 332 -4.41 8.47 -22.75
N LEU A 333 -3.27 7.91 -22.32
CA LEU A 333 -1.97 8.56 -22.39
C LEU A 333 -1.37 8.49 -23.80
N LYS A 334 -0.66 9.54 -24.20
CA LYS A 334 0.16 9.52 -25.42
C LYS A 334 1.34 8.54 -25.24
N PRO A 335 1.88 7.97 -26.33
CA PRO A 335 3.17 7.29 -26.27
C PRO A 335 4.26 8.23 -25.72
N GLY A 336 5.04 7.75 -24.76
CA GLY A 336 6.05 8.51 -24.03
C GLY A 336 5.52 9.41 -22.92
N ALA A 337 4.21 9.42 -22.64
CA ALA A 337 3.63 10.20 -21.55
C ALA A 337 3.87 9.55 -20.18
N THR A 338 3.81 10.37 -19.12
CA THR A 338 4.06 9.92 -17.75
C THR A 338 2.76 9.54 -17.06
N ILE A 339 2.79 8.45 -16.29
CA ILE A 339 1.83 8.19 -15.22
C ILE A 339 2.48 8.42 -13.87
N ILE A 340 1.76 9.03 -12.93
CA ILE A 340 2.09 9.11 -11.51
C ILE A 340 0.91 8.61 -10.70
N VAL A 341 1.09 7.51 -9.99
CA VAL A 341 0.13 7.03 -9.00
C VAL A 341 0.75 7.02 -7.62
N SER A 342 -0.05 7.03 -6.56
CA SER A 342 0.50 6.90 -5.20
C SER A 342 -0.27 5.95 -4.32
N VAL A 343 0.44 5.42 -3.32
CA VAL A 343 -0.09 4.64 -2.20
C VAL A 343 0.00 5.50 -0.95
N ALA A 344 -1.05 5.50 -0.12
CA ALA A 344 -0.98 6.13 1.19
C ALA A 344 0.12 5.48 2.01
N ASN A 345 0.96 6.29 2.68
CA ASN A 345 2.10 5.75 3.39
C ASN A 345 2.35 6.38 4.76
N GLY A 346 1.28 6.73 5.46
CA GLY A 346 1.41 7.10 6.84
C GLY A 346 0.10 7.60 7.44
N PHE A 347 0.11 7.69 8.76
CA PHE A 347 -0.99 8.17 9.57
C PHE A 347 -0.53 9.35 10.40
N LEU A 348 -1.36 10.40 10.48
CA LEU A 348 -1.10 11.52 11.37
C LEU A 348 -1.26 11.05 12.81
N TYR A 349 -0.20 11.15 13.61
CA TYR A 349 -0.30 11.02 15.06
C TYR A 349 -0.52 12.42 15.65
N THR A 350 -1.80 12.78 15.80
CA THR A 350 -2.23 14.11 16.24
C THR A 350 -1.63 14.57 17.57
N GLN A 351 -1.51 13.68 18.57
CA GLN A 351 -0.94 14.05 19.88
C GLN A 351 0.56 14.43 19.80
N ARG A 352 1.30 13.84 18.86
CA ARG A 352 2.73 14.11 18.66
C ARG A 352 3.01 15.09 17.51
N GLY A 353 2.00 15.37 16.67
CA GLY A 353 2.15 16.20 15.49
C GLY A 353 3.08 15.61 14.43
N CYS A 354 3.26 14.28 14.41
CA CYS A 354 4.15 13.59 13.50
C CYS A 354 3.38 12.58 12.62
N VAL A 355 4.07 12.02 11.62
CA VAL A 355 3.53 10.96 10.77
C VAL A 355 4.15 9.63 11.19
N VAL A 356 3.31 8.61 11.36
CA VAL A 356 3.74 7.22 11.50
C VAL A 356 3.68 6.58 10.11
N PRO A 357 4.83 6.33 9.46
CA PRO A 357 4.85 5.84 8.08
C PRO A 357 4.45 4.37 7.97
N GLY A 358 3.82 4.02 6.84
CA GLY A 358 3.33 2.67 6.55
C GLY A 358 1.81 2.54 6.48
N LEU A 359 1.31 1.29 6.53
CA LEU A 359 -0.11 0.97 6.50
C LEU A 359 -0.50 0.08 7.69
N ILE A 360 -1.72 0.28 8.22
CA ILE A 360 -2.25 -0.51 9.33
C ILE A 360 -2.37 -1.99 8.94
N VAL A 361 -1.92 -2.88 9.83
CA VAL A 361 -2.23 -4.31 9.72
C VAL A 361 -3.72 -4.52 10.08
N PRO A 362 -4.53 -5.12 9.18
CA PRO A 362 -5.97 -5.25 9.42
C PRO A 362 -6.31 -5.93 10.75
N GLY A 363 -7.10 -5.23 11.57
CA GLY A 363 -7.55 -5.70 12.87
C GLY A 363 -6.62 -5.38 14.03
N THR A 364 -5.61 -4.53 13.82
CA THR A 364 -4.66 -4.07 14.83
C THR A 364 -4.52 -2.54 14.80
N ASP A 365 -3.83 -1.99 15.78
CA ASP A 365 -3.44 -0.57 15.84
C ASP A 365 -1.97 -0.36 15.46
N PHE A 366 -1.37 -1.36 14.78
CA PHE A 366 0.02 -1.37 14.37
C PHE A 366 0.15 -0.97 12.90
N VAL A 367 1.07 -0.06 12.62
CA VAL A 367 1.43 0.42 11.28
C VAL A 367 2.67 -0.32 10.79
N ASP A 368 2.49 -1.18 9.79
CA ASP A 368 3.59 -1.86 9.12
C ASP A 368 4.17 -0.95 8.02
N LEU A 369 5.44 -0.56 8.21
CA LEU A 369 6.21 0.25 7.27
C LEU A 369 6.32 -0.40 5.87
N TYR A 370 6.35 -1.73 5.81
CA TYR A 370 6.55 -2.47 4.56
C TYR A 370 5.28 -2.62 3.73
N ARG A 371 4.10 -2.57 4.37
CA ARG A 371 2.83 -2.88 3.70
C ARG A 371 2.47 -1.88 2.59
N GLY A 372 2.87 -0.62 2.74
CA GLY A 372 2.76 0.39 1.68
C GLY A 372 3.59 0.01 0.45
N MET A 373 4.82 -0.46 0.67
CA MET A 373 5.74 -0.89 -0.39
C MET A 373 5.22 -2.13 -1.12
N ASP A 374 4.66 -3.10 -0.40
CA ASP A 374 4.05 -4.29 -1.02
C ASP A 374 2.91 -3.92 -1.96
N THR A 375 2.07 -2.96 -1.54
CA THR A 375 0.98 -2.45 -2.39
C THR A 375 1.54 -1.73 -3.61
N ALA A 376 2.60 -0.93 -3.46
CA ALA A 376 3.26 -0.26 -4.56
C ALA A 376 3.92 -1.25 -5.54
N LYS A 377 4.52 -2.34 -5.06
CA LYS A 377 5.06 -3.43 -5.89
C LYS A 377 3.95 -4.11 -6.71
N MET A 378 2.79 -4.38 -6.09
CA MET A 378 1.63 -4.93 -6.79
C MET A 378 1.16 -3.99 -7.91
N ILE A 379 0.97 -2.70 -7.62
CA ILE A 379 0.57 -1.72 -8.63
C ILE A 379 1.62 -1.61 -9.74
N SER A 380 2.92 -1.65 -9.41
CA SER A 380 3.99 -1.65 -10.40
C SER A 380 3.88 -2.82 -11.38
N ALA A 381 3.56 -4.02 -10.89
CA ALA A 381 3.36 -5.19 -11.76
C ALA A 381 2.15 -5.03 -12.69
N GLU A 382 1.05 -4.44 -12.21
CA GLU A 382 -0.13 -4.15 -13.04
C GLU A 382 0.16 -3.07 -14.10
N LEU A 383 0.94 -2.04 -13.75
CA LEU A 383 1.41 -1.03 -14.71
C LEU A 383 2.31 -1.68 -15.78
N GLU A 384 3.24 -2.54 -15.38
CA GLU A 384 4.09 -3.26 -16.34
C GLU A 384 3.27 -4.12 -17.30
N GLN A 385 2.28 -4.85 -16.79
CA GLN A 385 1.37 -5.66 -17.60
C GLN A 385 0.53 -4.82 -18.57
N ALA A 386 0.11 -3.62 -18.16
CA ALA A 386 -0.62 -2.68 -19.00
C ALA A 386 0.25 -2.00 -20.08
N GLY A 387 1.57 -2.21 -20.09
CA GLY A 387 2.48 -1.67 -21.11
C GLY A 387 3.33 -0.49 -20.66
N PHE A 388 3.31 -0.12 -19.38
CA PHE A 388 4.21 0.91 -18.86
C PHE A 388 5.64 0.39 -18.70
N LYS A 389 6.62 1.28 -18.89
CA LYS A 389 8.07 1.03 -18.70
C LYS A 389 8.70 2.07 -17.79
N ASP A 390 9.97 1.86 -17.44
CA ASP A 390 10.75 2.74 -16.56
C ASP A 390 10.05 3.06 -15.23
N ILE A 391 9.44 2.04 -14.63
CA ILE A 391 8.69 2.17 -13.38
C ILE A 391 9.67 2.50 -12.25
N ARG A 392 9.41 3.59 -11.54
CA ARG A 392 10.20 4.06 -10.41
C ARG A 392 9.31 4.23 -9.19
N MET A 393 9.79 3.70 -8.06
CA MET A 393 9.16 3.84 -6.76
C MET A 393 9.91 4.87 -5.93
N ILE A 394 9.17 5.80 -5.33
CA ILE A 394 9.72 6.93 -4.56
C ILE A 394 8.95 6.99 -3.24
N PRO A 395 9.43 6.29 -2.19
CA PRO A 395 8.80 6.31 -0.89
C PRO A 395 9.06 7.63 -0.16
N THR A 396 8.04 8.16 0.50
CA THR A 396 8.09 9.24 1.49
C THR A 396 7.33 8.81 2.74
N ASN A 397 7.39 9.59 3.81
CA ASN A 397 6.66 9.28 5.04
C ASN A 397 5.13 9.45 4.92
N THR A 398 4.63 10.04 3.83
CA THR A 398 3.18 10.28 3.63
C THR A 398 2.61 9.55 2.42
N GLU A 399 3.45 9.28 1.42
CA GLU A 399 3.07 8.63 0.17
C GLU A 399 4.20 7.78 -0.37
N ILE A 400 3.86 6.71 -1.07
CA ILE A 400 4.79 6.04 -1.98
C ILE A 400 4.33 6.35 -3.39
N TYR A 401 5.11 7.15 -4.10
CA TYR A 401 4.83 7.47 -5.49
C TYR A 401 5.39 6.40 -6.41
N LEU A 402 4.61 6.06 -7.43
CA LEU A 402 5.03 5.29 -8.58
C LEU A 402 4.95 6.19 -9.80
N SER A 403 6.05 6.29 -10.53
CA SER A 403 6.06 6.97 -11.83
C SER A 403 6.51 6.01 -12.92
N ALA A 404 5.87 6.05 -14.08
CA ALA A 404 6.22 5.21 -15.22
C ALA A 404 5.91 5.91 -16.55
N ILE A 405 6.39 5.34 -17.66
CA ILE A 405 6.23 5.87 -19.01
C ILE A 405 5.33 4.94 -19.83
N ALA A 406 4.30 5.48 -20.48
CA ALA A 406 3.47 4.75 -21.42
C ALA A 406 4.27 4.49 -22.71
N VAL A 407 4.36 3.23 -23.14
CA VAL A 407 5.08 2.83 -24.37
C VAL A 407 4.13 2.40 -25.46
#